data_AF-A0A0D2UM99-F1
#
_entry.id   AF-A0A0D2UM99-F1
#
_cell.length_a   1.000
_cell.length_b   1.000
_cell.length_c   1.000
_cell.angle_alpha   90.00
_cell.angle_beta   90.00
_cell.angle_gamma   90.00
#
_symmetry.space_group_name_H-M   'P 1'
#
loop_
_entity.id
_entity.type
_entity.pdbx_description
1 polymer ?
#
loop_
_entity_poly.entity_id
_entity_poly.type
_entity_poly.pdbx_seq_one_letter_code
_entity_poly.pdbx_strand_id
1 'polypeptide(L)'
;MAVQVQGSVLGNTNILLCLSMAPSPPFPMLIPQRLHKAKRCCFVAAYSTSSTKATPLSSNHRESGRPLANFPPDIWGDRFLTLSFDISELDRCSTQVEVLKETVKDMLMASTTAPLHNILLINSLCRLGVSYHFETKIEQQLTHCFDTLSQLIQNNDYNLNETAIMFQVFRSHGYNIFSGKCLSYKNYSN
;
A
#
# COMPACT_ATOMS: atom_id res chain seq x y z
N MET A 1 35.24 49.04 9.74
CA MET A 1 35.08 47.94 8.78
C MET A 1 34.28 46.86 9.50
N ALA A 2 32.96 46.91 9.37
CA ALA A 2 32.05 46.01 10.08
C ALA A 2 31.66 44.88 9.13
N VAL A 3 31.98 43.64 9.50
CA VAL A 3 31.45 42.44 8.83
C VAL A 3 30.26 41.99 9.65
N GLN A 4 29.07 42.23 9.09
CA GLN A 4 27.81 41.82 9.68
C GLN A 4 27.50 40.37 9.31
N VAL A 5 27.37 39.54 10.34
CA VAL A 5 26.73 38.23 10.27
C VAL A 5 25.23 38.46 10.11
N GLN A 6 24.63 37.93 9.06
CA GLN A 6 23.20 37.59 8.99
C GLN A 6 23.14 36.12 8.58
N GLY A 7 22.51 35.20 9.30
CA GLY A 7 21.24 35.38 10.02
C GLY A 7 20.17 34.65 9.22
N SER A 8 20.13 33.33 9.36
CA SER A 8 19.17 32.38 8.80
C SER A 8 17.75 32.63 9.30
N VAL A 9 16.73 32.72 8.42
CA VAL A 9 15.32 32.54 8.81
C VAL A 9 14.47 31.96 7.64
N LEU A 10 13.86 30.80 7.95
CA LEU A 10 12.59 30.22 7.47
C LEU A 10 12.38 29.88 5.99
N GLY A 11 11.97 28.62 5.76
CA GLY A 11 11.07 28.35 4.64
C GLY A 11 10.89 26.92 4.17
N ASN A 12 11.11 25.87 4.97
CA ASN A 12 10.96 24.51 4.47
C ASN A 12 10.73 23.47 5.58
N THR A 13 9.75 23.73 6.43
CA THR A 13 9.13 22.70 7.28
C THR A 13 8.08 21.86 6.54
N ASN A 14 7.65 22.27 5.33
CA ASN A 14 6.57 21.57 4.61
C ASN A 14 7.04 20.38 3.76
N ILE A 15 8.28 20.38 3.25
CA ILE A 15 8.76 19.27 2.39
C ILE A 15 9.14 18.04 3.23
N LEU A 16 9.68 18.24 4.44
CA LEU A 16 9.99 17.13 5.33
C LEU A 16 8.72 16.48 5.91
N LEU A 17 7.61 17.21 5.98
CA LEU A 17 6.32 16.69 6.43
C LEU A 17 5.68 15.75 5.40
N CYS A 18 5.85 16.02 4.11
CA CYS A 18 5.30 15.18 3.03
C CYS A 18 5.96 13.79 2.97
N LEU A 19 7.21 13.65 3.40
CA LEU A 19 7.89 12.35 3.51
C LEU A 19 7.68 11.68 4.87
N SER A 20 7.36 12.44 5.93
CA SER A 20 7.09 11.88 7.26
C SER A 20 5.63 11.48 7.48
N MET A 21 4.70 11.97 6.66
CA MET A 21 3.31 11.51 6.61
C MET A 21 3.10 10.42 5.56
N ALA A 22 4.06 9.52 5.37
CA ALA A 22 3.70 8.18 4.91
C ALA A 22 2.94 7.54 6.09
N PRO A 23 1.60 7.42 6.05
CA PRO A 23 0.95 6.50 6.96
C PRO A 23 1.60 5.16 6.68
N SER A 24 1.98 4.44 7.74
CA SER A 24 2.37 3.03 7.61
C SER A 24 1.50 2.38 6.55
N PRO A 25 2.06 1.76 5.50
CA PRO A 25 1.24 1.18 4.45
C PRO A 25 0.17 0.32 5.13
N PRO A 26 -1.13 0.55 4.87
CA PRO A 26 -2.12 -0.42 5.28
C PRO A 26 -1.65 -1.71 4.63
N PHE A 27 -1.38 -2.68 5.51
CA PHE A 27 -0.72 -3.94 5.23
C PHE A 27 -1.01 -4.39 3.79
N PRO A 28 0.01 -4.81 3.01
CA PRO A 28 -0.32 -5.61 1.85
C PRO A 28 -1.21 -6.72 2.37
N MET A 29 -2.43 -6.80 1.84
CA MET A 29 -3.39 -7.82 2.23
C MET A 29 -2.97 -9.18 1.66
N LEU A 30 -1.69 -9.52 1.80
CA LEU A 30 -1.23 -10.89 1.94
C LEU A 30 -1.72 -11.33 3.31
N ILE A 31 -2.77 -12.15 3.32
CA ILE A 31 -3.20 -12.93 4.48
C ILE A 31 -1.94 -13.56 5.10
N PRO A 32 -1.45 -13.11 6.26
CA PRO A 32 -0.41 -13.81 6.96
C PRO A 32 -1.11 -14.88 7.79
N GLN A 33 -0.98 -16.14 7.39
CA GLN A 33 -1.09 -17.20 8.39
C GLN A 33 -0.06 -16.89 9.47
N ARG A 34 -0.56 -16.66 10.68
CA ARG A 34 0.23 -16.35 11.87
C ARG A 34 1.45 -17.28 11.97
N LEU A 35 2.65 -16.76 11.76
CA LEU A 35 3.87 -17.43 12.20
C LEU A 35 4.35 -16.80 13.51
N HIS A 36 4.39 -17.66 14.52
CA HIS A 36 4.72 -17.39 15.90
C HIS A 36 6.18 -16.91 16.05
N LYS A 37 6.37 -15.86 16.87
CA LYS A 37 7.61 -15.36 17.52
C LYS A 37 8.95 -15.92 17.02
N ALA A 38 9.73 -15.08 16.33
CA ALA A 38 11.18 -15.21 16.25
C ALA A 38 11.85 -13.89 16.68
N LYS A 39 12.98 -14.04 17.33
CA LYS A 39 13.60 -13.12 18.28
C LYS A 39 14.27 -11.93 17.57
N ARG A 40 14.26 -10.79 18.27
CA ARG A 40 15.09 -9.60 18.01
C ARG A 40 16.50 -9.98 17.57
N CYS A 41 16.95 -9.45 16.44
CA CYS A 41 18.36 -9.23 16.19
C CYS A 41 18.55 -7.76 15.84
N CYS A 42 19.35 -7.08 16.64
CA CYS A 42 19.69 -5.67 16.50
C CYS A 42 20.52 -5.49 15.23
N PHE A 43 20.02 -4.72 14.27
CA PHE A 43 20.81 -4.28 13.14
C PHE A 43 21.62 -3.05 13.59
N VAL A 44 22.89 -3.27 13.96
CA VAL A 44 23.81 -2.18 14.25
C VAL A 44 24.29 -1.62 12.91
N ALA A 45 23.97 -0.35 12.66
CA ALA A 45 24.54 0.42 11.57
C ALA A 45 26.00 0.77 11.91
N ALA A 46 26.94 0.36 11.08
CA ALA A 46 28.30 0.88 11.09
C ALA A 46 28.56 1.60 9.76
N TYR A 47 28.97 2.85 9.89
CA TYR A 47 29.21 3.84 8.86
C TYR A 47 30.66 3.78 8.32
N SER A 48 30.80 4.30 7.10
CA SER A 48 31.98 4.95 6.49
C SER A 48 33.20 4.14 6.01
N THR A 49 33.30 4.15 4.66
CA THR A 49 34.44 4.58 3.80
C THR A 49 35.87 4.14 4.14
N SER A 50 36.49 3.38 3.22
CA SER A 50 37.67 3.79 2.43
C SER A 50 38.16 2.66 1.53
N SER A 51 38.16 2.89 0.21
CA SER A 51 38.79 2.01 -0.76
C SER A 51 40.30 2.24 -0.72
N THR A 52 41.05 1.26 -0.24
CA THR A 52 42.51 1.19 -0.46
C THR A 52 42.83 -0.14 -1.11
N LYS A 53 43.44 -0.08 -2.31
CA LYS A 53 43.93 -1.27 -3.01
C LYS A 53 45.11 -1.84 -2.23
N ALA A 54 44.99 -3.07 -1.74
CA ALA A 54 46.10 -3.80 -1.14
C ALA A 54 46.74 -4.77 -2.16
N THR A 55 48.05 -4.67 -2.31
CA THR A 55 48.92 -5.64 -3.02
C THR A 55 49.09 -6.90 -2.15
N PRO A 56 49.17 -8.13 -2.71
CA PRO A 56 49.20 -9.33 -1.88
C PRO A 56 50.62 -9.67 -1.41
N LEU A 57 50.78 -9.86 -0.09
CA LEU A 57 51.94 -10.50 0.52
C LEU A 57 51.59 -11.94 0.90
N SER A 58 52.47 -12.86 0.51
CA SER A 58 52.38 -14.31 0.72
C SER A 58 52.57 -14.70 2.20
N SER A 59 51.71 -15.56 2.75
CA SER A 59 52.08 -16.91 3.26
C SER A 59 51.02 -17.51 4.22
N ASN A 60 50.59 -18.73 3.84
CA ASN A 60 50.16 -19.87 4.65
C ASN A 60 49.48 -19.64 6.02
N HIS A 61 48.15 -19.48 5.99
CA HIS A 61 47.27 -19.77 7.14
C HIS A 61 46.26 -20.83 6.72
N ARG A 62 46.05 -21.88 7.52
CA ARG A 62 44.97 -22.86 7.30
C ARG A 62 43.64 -22.13 7.50
N GLU A 63 43.11 -21.59 6.42
CA GLU A 63 41.82 -20.92 6.39
C GLU A 63 40.73 -21.94 6.70
N SER A 64 40.16 -21.90 7.91
CA SER A 64 38.75 -22.21 8.06
C SER A 64 37.95 -21.12 7.33
N GLY A 65 38.02 -21.14 6.01
CA GLY A 65 37.52 -20.08 5.14
C GLY A 65 36.00 -20.15 5.09
N ARG A 66 35.33 -19.03 5.39
CA ARG A 66 33.91 -18.91 5.06
C ARG A 66 33.77 -19.12 3.54
N PRO A 67 32.79 -19.91 3.07
CA PRO A 67 32.54 -20.08 1.65
C PRO A 67 32.39 -18.73 0.95
N LEU A 68 33.00 -18.58 -0.23
CA LEU A 68 32.86 -17.38 -1.04
C LEU A 68 31.40 -17.19 -1.42
N ALA A 69 30.87 -16.01 -1.12
CA ALA A 69 29.52 -15.62 -1.49
C ALA A 69 29.47 -15.24 -2.98
N ASN A 70 28.91 -16.12 -3.81
CA ASN A 70 28.69 -15.89 -5.25
C ASN A 70 27.28 -15.35 -5.50
N PHE A 71 26.94 -14.21 -4.91
CA PHE A 71 25.66 -13.55 -5.19
C PHE A 71 25.74 -12.72 -6.47
N PRO A 72 24.65 -12.64 -7.26
CA PRO A 72 24.59 -11.72 -8.38
C PRO A 72 24.74 -10.28 -7.89
N PRO A 73 25.36 -9.39 -8.68
CA PRO A 73 25.47 -7.98 -8.33
C PRO A 73 24.09 -7.35 -8.22
N ASP A 74 24.01 -6.29 -7.42
CA ASP A 74 22.78 -5.51 -7.29
C ASP A 74 22.38 -4.91 -8.65
N ILE A 75 21.11 -5.08 -9.01
CA ILE A 75 20.54 -4.59 -10.27
C ILE A 75 20.28 -3.08 -10.24
N TRP A 76 20.16 -2.50 -9.04
CA TRP A 76 19.81 -1.09 -8.87
C TRP A 76 21.02 -0.19 -8.69
N GLY A 77 22.05 -0.68 -7.98
CA GLY A 77 23.25 0.07 -7.66
C GLY A 77 22.90 1.40 -7.00
N ASP A 78 23.59 2.45 -7.41
CA ASP A 78 23.45 3.79 -6.83
C ASP A 78 22.32 4.63 -7.46
N ARG A 79 21.50 4.03 -8.34
CA ARG A 79 20.51 4.75 -9.16
C ARG A 79 19.48 5.55 -8.35
N PHE A 80 19.16 5.09 -7.14
CA PHE A 80 18.20 5.73 -6.24
C PHE A 80 18.84 6.60 -5.15
N LEU A 81 20.18 6.75 -5.15
CA LEU A 81 20.86 7.60 -4.16
C LEU A 81 20.59 9.09 -4.39
N THR A 82 20.31 9.47 -5.63
CA THR A 82 19.98 10.86 -6.00
C THR A 82 18.69 10.87 -6.79
N LEU A 83 17.69 11.57 -6.27
CA LEU A 83 16.40 11.72 -6.91
C LEU A 83 16.09 13.21 -7.02
N SER A 84 16.01 13.72 -8.25
CA SER A 84 15.62 15.10 -8.54
C SER A 84 14.18 15.12 -9.03
N PHE A 85 13.36 15.97 -8.43
CA PHE A 85 11.98 16.19 -8.86
C PHE A 85 11.80 17.63 -9.33
N ASP A 86 11.00 17.79 -10.37
CA ASP A 86 10.44 19.11 -10.70
C ASP A 86 9.27 19.38 -9.74
N ILE A 87 9.50 20.30 -8.80
CA ILE A 87 8.53 20.69 -7.78
C ILE A 87 7.28 21.29 -8.43
N SER A 88 7.44 22.04 -9.53
CA SER A 88 6.30 22.67 -10.22
C SER A 88 5.37 21.63 -10.84
N GLU A 89 5.94 20.58 -11.46
CA GLU A 89 5.15 19.49 -12.00
C GLU A 89 4.47 18.64 -10.91
N LEU A 90 5.15 18.46 -9.78
CA LEU A 90 4.57 17.77 -8.63
C LEU A 90 3.36 18.54 -8.06
N ASP A 91 3.47 19.86 -7.92
CA ASP A 91 2.38 20.71 -7.41
C ASP A 91 1.18 20.72 -8.36
N ARG A 92 1.44 20.78 -9.67
CA ARG A 92 0.39 20.66 -10.69
C ARG A 92 -0.33 19.32 -10.60
N CYS A 93 0.41 18.22 -10.46
CA CYS A 93 -0.14 16.88 -10.29
C CYS A 93 -0.96 16.77 -8.99
N SER A 94 -0.44 17.32 -7.88
CA SER A 94 -1.12 17.34 -6.58
C SER A 94 -2.49 18.00 -6.66
N THR A 95 -2.58 19.14 -7.35
CA THR A 95 -3.86 19.85 -7.53
C THR A 95 -4.87 19.03 -8.34
N GLN A 96 -4.42 18.34 -9.39
CA GLN A 96 -5.29 17.44 -10.18
C GLN A 96 -5.78 16.25 -9.35
N VAL A 97 -4.91 15.70 -8.50
CA VAL A 97 -5.26 14.60 -7.58
C VAL A 97 -6.36 15.03 -6.60
N GLU A 98 -6.31 16.24 -6.05
CA GLU A 98 -7.36 16.72 -5.14
C GLU A 98 -8.73 16.86 -5.84
N VAL A 99 -8.77 17.36 -7.08
CA VAL A 99 -10.01 17.42 -7.87
C VAL A 99 -10.55 16.01 -8.14
N LEU A 100 -9.68 15.08 -8.49
CA LEU A 100 -10.08 13.70 -8.79
C LEU A 100 -10.56 12.96 -7.52
N LYS A 101 -9.93 13.24 -6.37
CA LYS A 101 -10.40 12.71 -5.07
C LYS A 101 -11.83 13.12 -4.79
N GLU A 102 -12.18 14.39 -5.03
CA GLU A 102 -13.55 14.85 -4.80
C GLU A 102 -14.54 14.18 -5.76
N THR A 103 -14.17 14.07 -7.04
CA THR A 103 -14.98 13.34 -8.04
C THR A 103 -15.25 11.89 -7.62
N VAL A 104 -14.24 11.20 -7.07
CA VAL A 104 -14.40 9.83 -6.57
C VAL A 104 -15.29 9.77 -5.33
N LYS A 105 -15.23 10.77 -4.43
CA LYS A 105 -16.17 10.85 -3.30
C LYS A 105 -17.60 11.01 -3.79
N ASP A 106 -17.84 11.87 -4.77
CA ASP A 106 -19.17 12.06 -5.34
C ASP A 106 -19.71 10.77 -5.98
N MET A 107 -18.86 10.03 -6.71
CA MET A 107 -19.21 8.72 -7.25
C MET A 107 -19.56 7.70 -6.15
N LEU A 108 -18.79 7.67 -5.06
CA LEU A 108 -19.09 6.82 -3.90
C LEU A 108 -20.45 7.18 -3.30
N MET A 109 -20.73 8.47 -3.10
CA MET A 109 -22.02 8.92 -2.54
C MET A 109 -23.19 8.62 -3.47
N ALA A 110 -23.06 8.85 -4.77
CA ALA A 110 -24.10 8.56 -5.75
C ALA A 110 -24.42 7.06 -5.86
N SER A 111 -23.39 6.21 -5.76
CA SER A 111 -23.51 4.75 -5.87
C SER A 111 -24.25 4.09 -4.69
N THR A 112 -24.49 4.80 -3.58
CA THR A 112 -25.23 4.29 -2.41
C THR A 112 -26.61 3.71 -2.76
N THR A 113 -27.23 4.24 -3.83
CA THR A 113 -28.55 3.80 -4.32
C THR A 113 -28.53 2.42 -4.98
N ALA A 114 -27.36 1.97 -5.45
CA ALA A 114 -27.17 0.72 -6.17
C ALA A 114 -26.04 -0.10 -5.52
N PRO A 115 -26.34 -0.94 -4.52
CA PRO A 115 -25.32 -1.62 -3.69
C PRO A 115 -24.30 -2.45 -4.47
N LEU A 116 -24.70 -3.14 -5.55
CA LEU A 116 -23.76 -3.88 -6.39
C LEU A 116 -22.75 -2.93 -7.06
N HIS A 117 -23.24 -1.83 -7.62
CA HIS A 117 -22.38 -0.84 -8.30
C HIS A 117 -21.40 -0.20 -7.31
N ASN A 118 -21.86 0.09 -6.09
CA ASN A 118 -21.01 0.58 -5.01
C ASN A 118 -19.88 -0.41 -4.66
N ILE A 119 -20.21 -1.70 -4.52
CA ILE A 119 -19.20 -2.74 -4.22
C ILE A 119 -18.19 -2.89 -5.36
N LEU A 120 -18.63 -2.81 -6.62
CA LEU A 120 -17.74 -2.84 -7.79
C LEU A 120 -16.81 -1.62 -7.85
N LEU A 121 -17.31 -0.44 -7.48
CA LEU A 121 -16.52 0.78 -7.37
C LEU A 121 -15.45 0.62 -6.28
N ILE A 122 -15.82 0.12 -5.09
CA ILE A 122 -14.89 -0.16 -4.00
C ILE A 122 -13.81 -1.15 -4.44
N ASN A 123 -14.21 -2.26 -5.07
CA ASN A 123 -13.27 -3.24 -5.62
C ASN A 123 -12.26 -2.60 -6.59
N SER A 124 -12.73 -1.68 -7.43
CA SER A 124 -11.88 -0.95 -8.37
C SER A 124 -10.89 -0.03 -7.65
N LEU A 125 -11.33 0.71 -6.63
CA LEU A 125 -10.46 1.56 -5.81
C LEU A 125 -9.38 0.76 -5.07
N CYS A 126 -9.74 -0.41 -4.52
CA CYS A 126 -8.79 -1.31 -3.88
C CYS A 126 -7.74 -1.83 -4.88
N ARG A 127 -8.16 -2.25 -6.08
CA ARG A 127 -7.23 -2.75 -7.12
C ARG A 127 -6.32 -1.66 -7.70
N LEU A 128 -6.78 -0.41 -7.71
CA LEU A 128 -5.97 0.75 -8.08
C LEU A 128 -5.00 1.19 -6.97
N GLY A 129 -5.13 0.68 -5.75
CA GLY A 129 -4.29 1.05 -4.63
C GLY A 129 -4.56 2.46 -4.07
N VAL A 130 -5.72 3.04 -4.38
CA VAL A 130 -6.10 4.41 -3.96
C VAL A 130 -7.22 4.43 -2.90
N SER A 131 -7.68 3.24 -2.45
CA SER A 131 -8.75 3.11 -1.47
C SER A 131 -8.44 3.78 -0.13
N TYR A 132 -7.16 3.93 0.24
CA TYR A 132 -6.72 4.56 1.49
C TYR A 132 -7.16 6.02 1.63
N HIS A 133 -7.44 6.73 0.53
CA HIS A 133 -7.98 8.08 0.58
C HIS A 133 -9.45 8.14 1.02
N PHE A 134 -10.14 7.01 1.02
CA PHE A 134 -11.59 6.92 1.23
C PHE A 134 -12.01 5.93 2.32
N GLU A 135 -11.08 5.48 3.18
CA GLU A 135 -11.30 4.40 4.17
C GLU A 135 -12.62 4.53 4.94
N THR A 136 -12.86 5.68 5.57
CA THR A 136 -14.09 5.93 6.34
C THR A 136 -15.34 5.84 5.49
N LYS A 137 -15.29 6.30 4.23
CA LYS A 137 -16.45 6.32 3.33
C LYS A 137 -16.73 4.90 2.84
N ILE A 138 -15.68 4.16 2.49
CA ILE A 138 -15.76 2.75 2.09
C ILE A 138 -16.36 1.94 3.23
N GLU A 139 -15.90 2.11 4.47
CA GLU A 139 -16.43 1.41 5.63
C GLU A 139 -17.92 1.68 5.84
N GLN A 140 -18.33 2.95 5.80
CA GLN A 140 -19.76 3.34 5.91
C GLN A 140 -20.63 2.70 4.83
N GLN A 141 -20.17 2.72 3.57
CA GLN A 141 -20.87 2.15 2.43
C GLN A 141 -20.98 0.62 2.54
N LEU A 142 -19.91 -0.05 2.97
CA LEU A 142 -19.92 -1.49 3.20
C LEU A 142 -20.84 -1.88 4.35
N THR A 143 -20.86 -1.13 5.46
CA THR A 143 -21.80 -1.38 6.57
C THR A 143 -23.25 -1.32 6.06
N HIS A 144 -23.61 -0.26 5.33
CA HIS A 144 -24.94 -0.09 4.76
C HIS A 144 -25.30 -1.23 3.78
N CYS A 145 -24.36 -1.61 2.91
CA CYS A 145 -24.56 -2.73 2.00
C CYS A 145 -24.68 -4.08 2.73
N PHE A 146 -23.98 -4.25 3.85
CA PHE A 146 -24.03 -5.47 4.66
C PHE A 146 -25.39 -5.62 5.36
N ASP A 147 -25.93 -4.53 5.90
CA ASP A 147 -27.26 -4.51 6.54
C ASP A 147 -28.38 -4.87 5.54
N THR A 148 -28.23 -4.43 4.29
CA THR A 148 -29.17 -4.70 3.20
C THR A 148 -28.85 -5.99 2.40
N LEU A 149 -27.75 -6.67 2.71
CA LEU A 149 -27.24 -7.83 1.98
C LEU A 149 -28.27 -8.96 1.84
N SER A 150 -29.04 -9.23 2.90
CA SER A 150 -30.05 -10.30 2.86
C SER A 150 -31.17 -10.00 1.87
N GLN A 151 -31.55 -8.71 1.72
CA GLN A 151 -32.53 -8.29 0.73
C GLN A 151 -31.92 -8.29 -0.68
N LEU A 152 -30.66 -7.86 -0.81
CA LEU A 152 -29.95 -7.84 -2.09
C LEU A 152 -29.84 -9.23 -2.71
N ILE A 153 -29.49 -10.24 -1.91
CA ILE A 153 -29.35 -11.64 -2.36
C ILE A 153 -30.71 -12.27 -2.70
N GLN A 154 -31.78 -11.90 -1.97
CA GLN A 154 -33.11 -12.45 -2.23
C GLN A 154 -33.80 -11.79 -3.43
N ASN A 155 -33.56 -10.50 -3.67
CA ASN A 155 -34.27 -9.70 -4.67
C ASN A 155 -33.57 -9.65 -6.04
N ASN A 156 -32.30 -10.07 -6.14
CA ASN A 156 -31.53 -9.99 -7.37
C ASN A 156 -30.87 -11.32 -7.71
N ASP A 157 -30.94 -11.68 -8.99
CA ASP A 157 -30.23 -12.82 -9.56
C ASP A 157 -28.83 -12.36 -10.01
N TYR A 158 -27.91 -12.25 -9.05
CA TYR A 158 -26.52 -11.88 -9.36
C TYR A 158 -25.82 -13.02 -10.09
N ASN A 159 -24.90 -12.69 -10.99
CA ASN A 159 -24.05 -13.71 -11.61
C ASN A 159 -22.94 -14.18 -10.66
N LEU A 160 -22.34 -15.33 -10.97
CA LEU A 160 -21.28 -15.92 -10.12
C LEU A 160 -20.12 -14.96 -9.87
N ASN A 161 -19.76 -14.13 -10.86
CA ASN A 161 -18.67 -13.18 -10.76
C ASN A 161 -19.00 -12.03 -9.79
N GLU A 162 -20.18 -11.44 -9.89
CA GLU A 162 -20.65 -10.38 -8.99
C GLU A 162 -20.70 -10.87 -7.55
N THR A 163 -21.23 -12.07 -7.35
CA THR A 163 -21.33 -12.70 -6.05
C THR A 163 -19.96 -13.03 -5.47
N ALA A 164 -19.01 -13.47 -6.31
CA ALA A 164 -17.63 -13.69 -5.91
C ALA A 164 -16.93 -12.37 -5.51
N ILE A 165 -17.10 -11.30 -6.27
CA ILE A 165 -16.54 -9.97 -5.94
C ILE A 165 -17.13 -9.47 -4.63
N MET A 166 -18.45 -9.56 -4.46
CA MET A 166 -19.13 -9.18 -3.23
C MET A 166 -18.54 -9.92 -2.03
N PHE A 167 -18.45 -11.25 -2.12
CA PHE A 167 -17.85 -12.06 -1.07
C PHE A 167 -16.41 -11.66 -0.76
N GLN A 168 -15.60 -11.44 -1.81
CA GLN A 168 -14.20 -11.04 -1.68
C GLN A 168 -14.07 -9.71 -0.96
N VAL A 169 -14.80 -8.68 -1.39
CA VAL A 169 -14.75 -7.33 -0.82
C VAL A 169 -15.18 -7.33 0.65
N PHE A 170 -16.27 -8.00 0.98
CA PHE A 170 -16.73 -8.04 2.37
C PHE A 170 -15.75 -8.80 3.28
N ARG A 171 -15.24 -9.95 2.83
CA ARG A 171 -14.22 -10.70 3.58
C ARG A 171 -12.93 -9.91 3.73
N SER A 172 -12.53 -9.14 2.71
CA SER A 172 -11.32 -8.32 2.78
C SER A 172 -11.47 -7.15 3.77
N HIS A 173 -12.70 -6.72 4.07
CA HIS A 173 -12.97 -5.66 5.03
C HIS A 173 -13.43 -6.19 6.40
N GLY A 174 -13.28 -7.50 6.66
CA GLY A 174 -13.54 -8.10 7.97
C GLY A 174 -14.99 -8.52 8.24
N TYR A 175 -15.89 -8.43 7.27
CA TYR A 175 -17.27 -8.85 7.41
C TYR A 175 -17.40 -10.37 7.33
N ASN A 176 -18.09 -10.96 8.30
CA ASN A 176 -18.31 -12.40 8.34
C ASN A 176 -19.50 -12.81 7.47
N ILE A 177 -19.24 -13.03 6.18
CA ILE A 177 -20.24 -13.61 5.27
C ILE A 177 -20.17 -15.14 5.30
N PHE A 178 -21.33 -15.76 5.60
CA PHE A 178 -21.50 -17.20 5.51
C PHE A 178 -21.59 -17.65 4.04
N SER A 179 -20.79 -18.66 3.69
CA SER A 179 -20.71 -19.21 2.32
C SER A 179 -22.06 -19.69 1.78
N GLY A 180 -22.93 -20.22 2.64
CA GLY A 180 -24.27 -20.69 2.25
C GLY A 180 -25.23 -19.58 1.82
N LYS A 181 -25.06 -18.34 2.29
CA LYS A 181 -25.89 -17.19 1.83
C LYS A 181 -25.46 -16.68 0.46
N CYS A 182 -24.19 -16.88 0.11
CA CYS A 182 -23.57 -16.32 -1.09
C CYS A 182 -23.48 -17.35 -2.24
N LEU A 183 -23.47 -18.66 -1.95
CA LEU A 183 -23.30 -19.72 -2.95
C LEU A 183 -24.61 -20.47 -3.25
N SER A 184 -25.74 -19.77 -3.41
CA SER A 184 -27.02 -20.39 -3.77
C SER A 184 -27.02 -21.06 -5.17
N TYR A 185 -25.96 -20.88 -5.98
CA TYR A 185 -25.77 -21.53 -7.29
C TYR A 185 -25.74 -23.07 -7.28
N LYS A 186 -25.79 -23.71 -6.11
CA LYS A 186 -25.73 -25.18 -6.00
C LYS A 186 -27.03 -25.93 -6.28
N ASN A 187 -28.16 -25.25 -6.61
CA ASN A 187 -29.46 -25.91 -6.76
C ASN A 187 -30.11 -25.83 -8.16
N TYR A 188 -29.35 -25.55 -9.24
CA TYR A 188 -29.88 -25.57 -10.62
C TYR A 188 -29.04 -26.43 -11.58
N SER A 189 -28.71 -27.65 -11.16
CA SER A 189 -28.25 -28.69 -12.09
C SER A 189 -29.05 -29.96 -11.80
N ASN A 190 -30.25 -30.03 -12.39
CA ASN A 190 -30.95 -31.29 -12.66
C ASN A 190 -30.51 -31.78 -14.04
#